data_AF-A0A366MUM4-F1
#
_entry.id   AF-A0A366MUM4-F1
#
_cell.length_a   1.000
_cell.length_b   1.000
_cell.length_c   1.000
_cell.angle_alpha   90.00
_cell.angle_beta   90.00
_cell.angle_gamma   90.00
#
_symmetry.space_group_name_H-M   'P 1'
#
loop_
_entity.id
_entity.type
_entity.pdbx_description
1 polymer ?
#
loop_
_entity_poly.entity_id
_entity_poly.type
_entity_poly.pdbx_seq_one_letter_code
_entity_poly.pdbx_strand_id
1 'polypeptide(L)'
;MIKQNRKEKREELDIVDINSPKNLKKLTKAEQQIKDNLEIYKNWLFELKILDPACGSGAFLNQALEYLINEHKNLQNDLALMGDLFASYQVEESILEHNLYGVDINEDAVEIAKLSLWLRTAQKGRILTKLSDKIVCANSLLEMPFEENSFNVVIGNPPYVRQEAIKEQKETLSKIYKVANGTADLYVYFYELAINMLKQNGLKGFICSNKFFRAKYGENLREYILQNTTILQIADFNGVKIFEDATVDSAITIFKKISNKNATFKVVDVDLINSYDMKQSDLTKTNFSFSNPKELAIKQKIEKIGTPLKEWDININSGIKTGFNEAFIIDENTKNELIKKDFKSAEIIKPLLKGRDIKKYDCIFKELYSIATFPALKLDINNYTAIEDYLQSFGKRLEQTGEKESRKKTTNKWFETQGNIAYYKDFQQEKIIFSKASKDTVFYYDKQHFYIDVTAYIISGNNLKYIISILNSLFFKTQFYKFYSGGGIDGEMTIFTLKEFPIPKIDEDSQKPFINLVDEILEAKQKIKDYKVLLDEAIRINNFDREIALKKELEKLENICTTNEKTIDQMVYKLYNLTQDEIKIVENI
;
A
#
# COMPACT_ATOMS: atom_id res chain seq x y z
N MET A 1 -6.65 -12.29 -21.44
CA MET A 1 -7.97 -12.91 -21.70
C MET A 1 -8.09 -13.45 -23.11
N ILE A 2 -8.15 -12.60 -24.16
CA ILE A 2 -8.27 -13.11 -25.54
C ILE A 2 -7.08 -14.01 -25.91
N LYS A 3 -5.86 -13.62 -25.50
CA LYS A 3 -4.65 -14.47 -25.56
C LYS A 3 -4.80 -15.84 -24.90
N GLN A 4 -5.54 -15.92 -23.79
CA GLN A 4 -5.74 -17.16 -23.05
C GLN A 4 -6.74 -18.05 -23.79
N ASN A 5 -7.89 -17.51 -24.21
CA ASN A 5 -8.84 -18.24 -25.06
C ASN A 5 -8.16 -18.75 -26.34
N ARG A 6 -7.32 -17.93 -26.97
CA ARG A 6 -6.50 -18.30 -28.13
C ARG A 6 -5.59 -19.50 -27.83
N LYS A 7 -4.86 -19.45 -26.71
CA LYS A 7 -3.97 -20.54 -26.30
C LYS A 7 -4.75 -21.84 -26.05
N GLU A 8 -5.79 -21.77 -25.22
CA GLU A 8 -6.67 -22.92 -24.90
C GLU A 8 -7.24 -23.54 -26.18
N LYS A 9 -7.71 -22.71 -27.14
CA LYS A 9 -8.29 -23.22 -28.39
C LYS A 9 -7.27 -23.82 -29.36
N ARG A 10 -6.09 -23.24 -29.49
CA ARG A 10 -5.02 -23.81 -30.34
C ARG A 10 -4.49 -25.12 -29.78
N GLU A 11 -4.39 -25.24 -28.46
CA GLU A 11 -4.04 -26.50 -27.78
C GLU A 11 -5.14 -27.56 -27.98
N GLU A 12 -6.42 -27.20 -27.85
CA GLU A 12 -7.56 -28.10 -28.11
C GLU A 12 -7.57 -28.65 -29.55
N LEU A 13 -7.12 -27.84 -30.51
CA LEU A 13 -7.09 -28.18 -31.93
C LEU A 13 -5.72 -28.72 -32.39
N ASP A 14 -4.81 -29.06 -31.48
CA ASP A 14 -3.46 -29.55 -31.80
C ASP A 14 -2.68 -28.66 -32.79
N ILE A 15 -2.85 -27.34 -32.71
CA ILE A 15 -2.20 -26.37 -33.60
C ILE A 15 -0.89 -25.89 -32.95
N VAL A 16 0.17 -26.69 -33.11
CA VAL A 16 1.52 -26.44 -32.57
C VAL A 16 2.55 -26.41 -33.70
N ASP A 17 3.39 -25.38 -33.74
CA ASP A 17 4.54 -25.22 -34.66
C ASP A 17 4.28 -25.66 -36.12
N ILE A 18 3.60 -24.79 -36.86
CA ILE A 18 3.20 -25.02 -38.25
C ILE A 18 4.41 -24.87 -39.16
N ASN A 19 4.83 -25.97 -39.79
CA ASN A 19 5.88 -25.99 -40.80
C ASN A 19 5.30 -26.09 -42.20
N SER A 20 6.01 -25.56 -43.20
CA SER A 20 5.62 -25.73 -44.60
C SER A 20 5.63 -27.22 -44.99
N PRO A 21 4.57 -27.71 -45.66
CA PRO A 21 4.52 -29.07 -46.17
C PRO A 21 5.67 -29.37 -47.13
N LYS A 22 6.13 -30.63 -47.16
CA LYS A 22 7.15 -31.07 -48.13
C LYS A 22 6.66 -31.00 -49.58
N ASN A 23 5.35 -31.10 -49.80
CA ASN A 23 4.72 -30.94 -51.11
C ASN A 23 3.33 -30.30 -50.98
N LEU A 24 3.24 -29.01 -51.33
CA LEU A 24 2.00 -28.21 -51.27
C LEU A 24 0.89 -28.72 -52.21
N LYS A 25 1.20 -29.53 -53.24
CA LYS A 25 0.21 -30.12 -54.15
C LYS A 25 -0.39 -31.43 -53.63
N LYS A 26 0.22 -32.05 -52.60
CA LYS A 26 -0.23 -33.33 -52.03
C LYS A 26 0.14 -33.40 -50.55
N LEU A 27 -0.74 -32.85 -49.71
CA LEU A 27 -0.61 -32.91 -48.25
C LEU A 27 -0.72 -34.37 -47.77
N THR A 28 0.09 -34.72 -46.77
CA THR A 28 -0.06 -35.94 -45.98
C THR A 28 -1.34 -35.86 -45.13
N LYS A 29 -1.81 -36.99 -44.59
CA LYS A 29 -2.99 -37.01 -43.70
C LYS A 29 -2.84 -36.07 -42.50
N ALA A 30 -1.64 -35.99 -41.92
CA ALA A 30 -1.34 -35.11 -40.79
C ALA A 30 -1.37 -33.63 -41.21
N GLU A 31 -0.75 -33.28 -42.33
CA GLU A 31 -0.75 -31.89 -42.85
C GLU A 31 -2.18 -31.44 -43.24
N GLN A 32 -3.00 -32.33 -43.80
CA GLN A 32 -4.41 -32.05 -44.08
C GLN A 32 -5.20 -31.81 -42.79
N GLN A 33 -5.00 -32.63 -41.76
CA GLN A 33 -5.65 -32.44 -40.46
C GLN A 33 -5.29 -31.08 -39.84
N ILE A 34 -4.02 -30.65 -39.93
CA ILE A 34 -3.60 -29.33 -39.42
C ILE A 34 -4.32 -28.21 -40.19
N LYS A 35 -4.44 -28.32 -41.51
CA LYS A 35 -5.17 -27.34 -42.33
C LYS A 35 -6.65 -27.28 -41.92
N ASP A 36 -7.28 -28.43 -41.71
CA ASP A 36 -8.68 -28.49 -41.27
C ASP A 36 -8.85 -27.87 -39.87
N ASN A 37 -7.91 -28.12 -38.96
CA ASN A 37 -7.88 -27.51 -37.62
C ASN A 37 -7.71 -25.99 -37.67
N LEU A 38 -6.89 -25.46 -38.58
CA LEU A 38 -6.75 -24.02 -38.81
C LEU A 38 -8.06 -23.39 -39.32
N GLU A 39 -8.81 -24.08 -40.17
CA GLU A 39 -10.11 -23.58 -40.65
C GLU A 39 -11.17 -23.62 -39.52
N ILE A 40 -11.15 -24.63 -38.65
CA ILE A 40 -11.98 -24.65 -37.43
C ILE A 40 -11.61 -23.48 -36.51
N TYR A 41 -10.32 -23.20 -36.33
CA TYR A 41 -9.83 -22.08 -35.53
C TYR A 41 -10.24 -20.73 -36.12
N LYS A 42 -10.20 -20.58 -37.45
CA LYS A 42 -10.68 -19.40 -38.17
C LYS A 42 -12.14 -19.12 -37.90
N ASN A 43 -13.00 -20.14 -38.01
CA ASN A 43 -14.43 -20.01 -37.74
C ASN A 43 -14.68 -19.64 -36.27
N TRP A 44 -13.96 -20.27 -35.34
CA TRP A 44 -14.04 -19.92 -33.92
C TRP A 44 -13.67 -18.46 -33.66
N LEU A 45 -12.62 -17.95 -34.33
CA LEU A 45 -12.18 -16.56 -34.16
C LEU A 45 -13.24 -15.56 -34.66
N PHE A 46 -13.93 -15.86 -35.76
CA PHE A 46 -15.05 -15.04 -36.25
C PHE A 46 -16.29 -15.09 -35.36
N GLU A 47 -16.51 -16.19 -34.64
CA GLU A 47 -17.68 -16.34 -33.75
C GLU A 47 -17.46 -15.77 -32.34
N LEU A 48 -16.23 -15.32 -32.01
CA LEU A 48 -15.86 -14.87 -30.68
C LEU A 48 -16.53 -13.55 -30.32
N LYS A 49 -17.48 -13.55 -29.38
CA LYS A 49 -18.19 -12.33 -28.95
C LYS A 49 -17.54 -11.69 -27.71
N ILE A 50 -17.23 -10.40 -27.82
CA ILE A 50 -16.59 -9.57 -26.80
C ILE A 50 -17.51 -8.39 -26.47
N LEU A 51 -17.84 -8.23 -25.19
CA LEU A 51 -18.66 -7.13 -24.69
C LEU A 51 -17.84 -6.17 -23.81
N ASP A 52 -18.07 -4.88 -23.98
CA ASP A 52 -17.80 -3.85 -22.95
C ASP A 52 -19.13 -3.18 -22.52
N PRO A 53 -19.62 -3.44 -21.28
CA PRO A 53 -20.94 -2.98 -20.85
C PRO A 53 -20.97 -1.50 -20.40
N ALA A 54 -19.83 -0.82 -20.36
CA ALA A 54 -19.69 0.60 -20.06
C ALA A 54 -18.54 1.17 -20.90
N CYS A 55 -18.72 1.13 -22.22
CA CYS A 55 -17.60 1.19 -23.16
C CYS A 55 -16.97 2.57 -23.28
N GLY A 56 -17.63 3.64 -22.84
CA GLY A 56 -17.22 5.02 -23.04
C GLY A 56 -16.89 5.28 -24.51
N SER A 57 -15.72 5.86 -24.77
CA SER A 57 -15.18 6.09 -26.12
C SER A 57 -14.67 4.83 -26.83
N GLY A 58 -14.87 3.63 -26.26
CA GLY A 58 -14.53 2.36 -26.88
C GLY A 58 -13.06 1.96 -26.77
N ALA A 59 -12.30 2.48 -25.81
CA ALA A 59 -10.86 2.21 -25.69
C ALA A 59 -10.52 0.69 -25.59
N PHE A 60 -11.26 -0.06 -24.76
CA PHE A 60 -11.08 -1.51 -24.63
C PHE A 60 -11.50 -2.26 -25.90
N LEU A 61 -12.57 -1.81 -26.57
CA LEU A 61 -13.01 -2.40 -27.83
C LEU A 61 -11.98 -2.19 -28.95
N ASN A 62 -11.34 -1.03 -29.01
CA ASN A 62 -10.25 -0.77 -29.96
C ASN A 62 -9.04 -1.68 -29.70
N GLN A 63 -8.70 -1.95 -28.43
CA GLN A 63 -7.62 -2.88 -28.09
C GLN A 63 -8.00 -4.33 -28.44
N ALA A 64 -9.25 -4.72 -28.24
CA ALA A 64 -9.76 -6.01 -28.68
C ALA A 64 -9.73 -6.16 -30.22
N LEU A 65 -10.14 -5.11 -30.95
CA LEU A 65 -10.04 -5.05 -32.41
C LEU A 65 -8.61 -5.26 -32.88
N GLU A 66 -7.66 -4.50 -32.34
CA GLU A 66 -6.24 -4.59 -32.70
C GLU A 66 -5.67 -5.99 -32.46
N TYR A 67 -6.03 -6.59 -31.32
CA TYR A 67 -5.64 -7.96 -31.03
C TYR A 67 -6.20 -8.95 -32.05
N LEU A 68 -7.50 -8.87 -32.36
CA LEU A 68 -8.16 -9.78 -33.30
C LEU A 68 -7.60 -9.63 -34.72
N ILE A 69 -7.34 -8.41 -35.19
CA ILE A 69 -6.71 -8.15 -36.49
C ILE A 69 -5.34 -8.84 -36.56
N ASN A 70 -4.52 -8.69 -35.53
CA ASN A 70 -3.19 -9.30 -35.49
C ASN A 70 -3.26 -10.83 -35.44
N GLU A 71 -4.23 -11.40 -34.71
CA GLU A 71 -4.41 -12.86 -34.66
C GLU A 71 -4.89 -13.43 -35.99
N HIS A 72 -5.81 -12.75 -36.68
CA HIS A 72 -6.22 -13.14 -38.02
C HIS A 72 -5.07 -13.05 -39.04
N LYS A 73 -4.19 -12.03 -38.93
CA LYS A 73 -2.98 -11.96 -39.77
C LYS A 73 -2.04 -13.14 -39.52
N ASN A 74 -1.82 -13.51 -38.26
CA ASN A 74 -1.02 -14.68 -37.92
C ASN A 74 -1.65 -15.96 -38.50
N LEU A 75 -2.97 -16.11 -38.38
CA LEU A 75 -3.70 -17.24 -38.95
C LEU A 75 -3.64 -17.29 -40.48
N GLN A 76 -3.66 -16.13 -41.15
CA GLN A 76 -3.47 -16.07 -42.60
C GLN A 76 -2.07 -16.54 -43.01
N ASN A 77 -1.03 -16.17 -42.25
CA ASN A 77 0.31 -16.69 -42.48
C ASN A 77 0.37 -18.22 -42.29
N ASP A 78 -0.25 -18.72 -41.22
CA ASP A 78 -0.36 -20.16 -40.93
C ASP A 78 -1.07 -20.93 -42.09
N LEU A 79 -2.16 -20.39 -42.62
CA LEU A 79 -2.91 -20.96 -43.76
C LEU A 79 -2.14 -20.85 -45.09
N ALA A 80 -1.43 -19.76 -45.32
CA ALA A 80 -0.60 -19.57 -46.50
C ALA A 80 0.55 -20.58 -46.56
N LEU A 81 1.18 -20.90 -45.41
CA LEU A 81 2.18 -21.96 -45.30
C LEU A 81 1.62 -23.33 -45.70
N MET A 82 0.32 -23.56 -45.52
CA MET A 82 -0.41 -24.78 -45.91
C MET A 82 -0.94 -24.74 -47.36
N GLY A 83 -0.49 -23.78 -48.17
CA GLY A 83 -0.79 -23.68 -49.60
C GLY A 83 -2.10 -22.97 -49.92
N ASP A 84 -2.74 -22.30 -48.96
CA ASP A 84 -3.90 -21.45 -49.22
C ASP A 84 -3.48 -20.03 -49.62
N LEU A 85 -3.19 -19.83 -50.92
CA LEU A 85 -2.86 -18.51 -51.48
C LEU A 85 -4.05 -17.55 -51.56
N PHE A 86 -5.27 -18.01 -51.31
CA PHE A 86 -6.50 -17.20 -51.39
C PHE A 86 -7.04 -16.80 -50.01
N ALA A 87 -6.27 -17.02 -48.92
CA ALA A 87 -6.67 -16.69 -47.55
C ALA A 87 -6.85 -15.18 -47.25
N SER A 88 -6.75 -14.30 -48.26
CA SER A 88 -7.06 -12.87 -48.16
C SER A 88 -8.58 -12.67 -48.05
N TYR A 89 -9.14 -12.73 -46.84
CA TYR A 89 -10.51 -12.31 -46.54
C TYR A 89 -10.54 -10.94 -45.83
N GLN A 90 -11.66 -10.22 -45.89
CA GLN A 90 -11.86 -8.95 -45.18
C GLN A 90 -12.01 -9.20 -43.68
N VAL A 91 -10.88 -9.26 -42.99
CA VAL A 91 -10.78 -9.53 -41.55
C VAL A 91 -11.46 -8.43 -40.74
N GLU A 92 -11.15 -7.17 -41.04
CA GLU A 92 -11.49 -6.02 -40.22
C GLU A 92 -13.01 -5.77 -40.15
N GLU A 93 -13.72 -5.91 -41.27
CA GLU A 93 -15.17 -5.70 -41.36
C GLU A 93 -15.92 -6.80 -40.60
N SER A 94 -15.55 -8.06 -40.80
CA SER A 94 -16.16 -9.19 -40.10
C SER A 94 -15.98 -9.08 -38.58
N ILE A 95 -14.81 -8.60 -38.11
CA ILE A 95 -14.58 -8.36 -36.68
C ILE A 95 -15.56 -7.31 -36.13
N LEU A 96 -15.73 -6.19 -36.84
CA LEU A 96 -16.64 -5.13 -36.41
C LEU A 96 -18.10 -5.58 -36.39
N GLU A 97 -18.51 -6.43 -37.33
CA GLU A 97 -19.90 -6.88 -37.45
C GLU A 97 -20.27 -8.01 -36.48
N HIS A 98 -19.32 -8.88 -36.14
CA HIS A 98 -19.62 -10.13 -35.45
C HIS A 98 -19.03 -10.24 -34.05
N ASN A 99 -17.89 -9.59 -33.77
CA ASN A 99 -17.11 -9.85 -32.57
C ASN A 99 -17.26 -8.79 -31.47
N LEU A 100 -17.40 -7.51 -31.80
CA LEU A 100 -17.31 -6.41 -30.82
C LEU A 100 -18.68 -5.83 -30.48
N TYR A 101 -18.95 -5.70 -29.18
CA TYR A 101 -20.21 -5.20 -28.64
C TYR A 101 -19.92 -4.21 -27.51
N GLY A 102 -20.65 -3.10 -27.48
CA GLY A 102 -20.43 -2.01 -26.53
C GLY A 102 -21.75 -1.41 -26.09
N VAL A 103 -21.84 -1.04 -24.82
CA VAL A 103 -22.97 -0.26 -24.30
C VAL A 103 -22.43 0.89 -23.48
N ASP A 104 -22.98 2.08 -23.68
CA ASP A 104 -22.75 3.21 -22.79
C ASP A 104 -24.03 4.03 -22.63
N ILE A 105 -24.18 4.71 -21.50
CA ILE A 105 -25.34 5.56 -21.22
C ILE A 105 -25.22 6.93 -21.90
N ASN A 106 -24.00 7.35 -22.24
CA ASN A 106 -23.75 8.62 -22.92
C ASN A 106 -23.71 8.43 -24.44
N GLU A 107 -24.67 9.04 -25.13
CA GLU A 107 -24.79 9.00 -26.59
C GLU A 107 -23.53 9.54 -27.30
N ASP A 108 -22.94 10.62 -26.80
CA ASP A 108 -21.71 11.19 -27.38
C ASP A 108 -20.55 10.19 -27.29
N ALA A 109 -20.44 9.49 -26.16
CA ALA A 109 -19.40 8.48 -25.96
C ALA A 109 -19.58 7.29 -26.93
N VAL A 110 -20.82 6.86 -27.14
CA VAL A 110 -21.19 5.83 -28.11
C VAL A 110 -20.82 6.24 -29.53
N GLU A 111 -21.11 7.48 -29.93
CA GLU A 111 -20.75 7.98 -31.26
C GLU A 111 -19.23 8.09 -31.44
N ILE A 112 -18.50 8.51 -30.40
CA ILE A 112 -17.03 8.50 -30.41
C ILE A 112 -16.49 7.07 -30.54
N ALA A 113 -17.08 6.10 -29.83
CA ALA A 113 -16.68 4.71 -29.93
C ALA A 113 -16.88 4.15 -31.34
N LYS A 114 -18.04 4.40 -31.95
CA LYS A 114 -18.33 4.01 -33.35
C LYS A 114 -17.32 4.65 -34.31
N LEU A 115 -17.09 5.95 -34.20
CA LEU A 115 -16.15 6.68 -35.04
C LEU A 115 -14.72 6.14 -34.89
N SER A 116 -14.27 5.90 -33.66
CA SER A 116 -12.92 5.37 -33.39
C SER A 116 -12.72 3.99 -34.01
N LEU A 117 -13.72 3.10 -33.89
CA LEU A 117 -13.68 1.77 -34.48
C LEU A 117 -13.65 1.86 -36.01
N TRP A 118 -14.50 2.70 -36.61
CA TRP A 118 -14.51 2.94 -38.05
C TRP A 118 -13.20 3.51 -38.58
N LEU A 119 -12.60 4.48 -37.90
CA LEU A 119 -11.34 5.09 -38.34
C LEU A 119 -10.19 4.06 -38.38
N ARG A 120 -10.20 3.08 -37.45
CA ARG A 120 -9.22 1.99 -37.46
C ARG A 120 -9.40 0.98 -38.58
N THR A 121 -10.62 0.85 -39.12
CA THR A 121 -10.92 -0.08 -40.22
C THR A 121 -11.16 0.62 -41.56
N ALA A 122 -11.02 1.95 -41.61
CA ALA A 122 -11.35 2.74 -42.79
C ALA A 122 -10.45 2.40 -43.98
N GLN A 123 -11.06 2.12 -45.14
CA GLN A 123 -10.38 1.91 -46.42
C GLN A 123 -10.96 2.85 -47.48
N LYS A 124 -10.08 3.38 -48.35
CA LYS A 124 -10.45 4.33 -49.40
C LYS A 124 -11.50 3.72 -50.35
N GLY A 125 -12.67 4.36 -50.47
CA GLY A 125 -13.73 3.97 -51.40
C GLY A 125 -14.76 2.96 -50.89
N ARG A 126 -14.79 2.65 -49.58
CA ARG A 126 -15.77 1.73 -48.98
C ARG A 126 -16.81 2.41 -48.09
N ILE A 127 -17.99 1.81 -48.00
CA ILE A 127 -19.13 2.25 -47.18
C ILE A 127 -18.92 1.76 -45.74
N LEU A 128 -19.20 2.62 -44.75
CA LEU A 128 -19.11 2.28 -43.33
C LEU A 128 -20.14 1.19 -42.96
N THR A 129 -19.70 0.15 -42.25
CA THR A 129 -20.56 -0.94 -41.75
C THR A 129 -21.56 -0.44 -40.70
N LYS A 130 -22.71 -1.10 -40.57
CA LYS A 130 -23.73 -0.74 -39.56
C LYS A 130 -23.30 -1.22 -38.17
N LEU A 131 -22.67 -0.32 -37.40
CA LEU A 131 -22.35 -0.54 -35.98
C LEU A 131 -23.50 -0.21 -35.01
N SER A 132 -24.62 0.32 -35.52
CA SER A 132 -25.76 0.80 -34.71
C SER A 132 -26.30 -0.24 -33.74
N ASP A 133 -26.28 -1.51 -34.15
CA ASP A 133 -26.91 -2.61 -33.40
C ASP A 133 -25.90 -3.33 -32.48
N LYS A 134 -24.64 -2.86 -32.45
CA LYS A 134 -23.52 -3.47 -31.72
C LYS A 134 -22.94 -2.54 -30.68
N ILE A 135 -22.88 -1.25 -30.97
CA ILE A 135 -22.49 -0.20 -30.03
C ILE A 135 -23.74 0.64 -29.74
N VAL A 136 -24.35 0.40 -28.59
CA VAL A 136 -25.72 0.85 -28.28
C VAL A 136 -25.70 1.87 -27.14
N CYS A 137 -26.46 2.96 -27.31
CA CYS A 137 -26.74 3.91 -26.23
C CYS A 137 -27.86 3.34 -25.35
N ALA A 138 -27.51 2.89 -24.14
CA ALA A 138 -28.46 2.34 -23.17
C ALA A 138 -27.86 2.35 -21.76
N ASN A 139 -28.73 2.31 -20.74
CA ASN A 139 -28.30 2.00 -19.38
C ASN A 139 -28.16 0.47 -19.24
N SER A 140 -26.95 -0.05 -19.43
CA SER A 140 -26.68 -1.50 -19.39
C SER A 140 -27.09 -2.21 -18.10
N LEU A 141 -27.21 -1.48 -16.97
CA LEU A 141 -27.67 -2.07 -15.72
C LEU A 141 -29.20 -2.24 -15.64
N LEU A 142 -29.96 -1.45 -16.38
CA LEU A 142 -31.43 -1.46 -16.36
C LEU A 142 -32.03 -2.10 -17.62
N GLU A 143 -31.42 -1.82 -18.77
CA GLU A 143 -31.91 -2.16 -20.10
C GLU A 143 -30.74 -2.68 -20.95
N MET A 144 -30.29 -3.89 -20.64
CA MET A 144 -29.22 -4.53 -21.41
C MET A 144 -29.75 -4.95 -22.79
N PRO A 145 -29.21 -4.42 -23.91
CA PRO A 145 -29.75 -4.69 -25.25
C PRO A 145 -29.37 -6.06 -25.82
N PHE A 146 -28.53 -6.82 -25.10
CA PHE A 146 -28.03 -8.12 -25.53
C PHE A 146 -28.51 -9.23 -24.59
N GLU A 147 -28.70 -10.42 -25.15
CA GLU A 147 -29.14 -11.59 -24.40
C GLU A 147 -28.08 -12.05 -23.38
N GLU A 148 -28.52 -12.52 -22.23
CA GLU A 148 -27.65 -13.16 -21.25
C GLU A 148 -26.97 -14.41 -21.81
N ASN A 149 -25.82 -14.78 -21.23
CA ASN A 149 -25.06 -15.96 -21.64
C ASN A 149 -24.64 -15.99 -23.12
N SER A 150 -24.46 -14.83 -23.77
CA SER A 150 -24.16 -14.74 -25.20
C SER A 150 -22.70 -14.41 -25.51
N PHE A 151 -21.90 -13.98 -24.53
CA PHE A 151 -20.53 -13.48 -24.73
C PHE A 151 -19.44 -14.46 -24.29
N ASN A 152 -18.36 -14.54 -25.07
CA ASN A 152 -17.17 -15.32 -24.70
C ASN A 152 -16.25 -14.53 -23.76
N VAL A 153 -16.25 -13.20 -23.92
CA VAL A 153 -15.40 -12.28 -23.17
C VAL A 153 -16.21 -11.05 -22.77
N VAL A 154 -16.08 -10.62 -21.52
CA VAL A 154 -16.58 -9.32 -21.06
C VAL A 154 -15.39 -8.55 -20.49
N ILE A 155 -15.09 -7.38 -21.03
CA ILE A 155 -13.98 -6.50 -20.62
C ILE A 155 -14.49 -5.10 -20.33
N GLY A 156 -13.72 -4.29 -19.61
CA GLY A 156 -14.05 -2.87 -19.43
C GLY A 156 -13.52 -2.26 -18.15
N ASN A 157 -13.88 -0.99 -17.97
CA ASN A 157 -13.58 -0.20 -16.78
C ASN A 157 -14.89 0.43 -16.28
N PRO A 158 -15.69 -0.31 -15.46
CA PRO A 158 -16.98 0.17 -15.00
C PRO A 158 -16.88 1.50 -14.24
N PRO A 159 -17.96 2.30 -14.23
CA PRO A 159 -17.95 3.64 -13.64
C PRO A 159 -17.79 3.62 -12.10
N TYR A 160 -16.92 4.49 -11.58
CA TYR A 160 -16.63 4.66 -10.14
C TYR A 160 -17.61 5.64 -9.48
N VAL A 161 -18.90 5.33 -9.56
CA VAL A 161 -19.96 6.19 -9.01
C VAL A 161 -20.31 5.75 -7.60
N ARG A 162 -20.22 6.69 -6.65
CA ARG A 162 -20.50 6.42 -5.24
C ARG A 162 -21.97 6.16 -4.98
N GLN A 163 -22.23 5.35 -3.97
CA GLN A 163 -23.58 4.95 -3.53
C GLN A 163 -24.58 6.11 -3.32
N GLU A 164 -24.13 7.32 -2.96
CA GLU A 164 -25.01 8.48 -2.80
C GLU A 164 -25.60 8.98 -4.13
N ALA A 165 -24.84 8.88 -5.22
CA ALA A 165 -25.24 9.39 -6.54
C ALA A 165 -26.22 8.46 -7.27
N ILE A 166 -26.38 7.21 -6.80
CA ILE A 166 -27.27 6.20 -7.41
C ILE A 166 -28.48 5.90 -6.51
N LYS A 167 -28.75 6.73 -5.50
CA LYS A 167 -29.77 6.49 -4.47
C LYS A 167 -31.15 6.17 -5.05
N GLU A 168 -31.57 6.88 -6.10
CA GLU A 168 -32.87 6.72 -6.75
C GLU A 168 -33.00 5.39 -7.52
N GLN A 169 -31.89 4.84 -8.00
CA GLN A 169 -31.87 3.61 -8.79
C GLN A 169 -31.74 2.35 -7.92
N LYS A 170 -31.38 2.49 -6.63
CA LYS A 170 -31.06 1.35 -5.76
C LYS A 170 -32.21 0.36 -5.60
N GLU A 171 -33.44 0.84 -5.50
CA GLU A 171 -34.60 -0.05 -5.36
C GLU A 171 -34.74 -0.94 -6.60
N THR A 172 -34.67 -0.35 -7.79
CA THR A 172 -34.72 -1.07 -9.06
C THR A 172 -33.54 -2.03 -9.20
N LEU A 173 -32.32 -1.57 -8.94
CA LEU A 173 -31.12 -2.41 -9.00
C LEU A 173 -31.18 -3.60 -8.03
N SER A 174 -31.77 -3.42 -6.85
CA SER A 174 -31.95 -4.51 -5.87
C SER A 174 -32.93 -5.60 -6.30
N LYS A 175 -33.84 -5.29 -7.24
CA LYS A 175 -34.76 -6.27 -7.83
C LYS A 175 -34.11 -7.06 -8.96
N ILE A 176 -33.08 -6.49 -9.59
CA ILE A 176 -32.38 -7.09 -10.74
C ILE A 176 -31.17 -7.92 -10.28
N TYR A 177 -30.40 -7.41 -9.31
CA TYR A 177 -29.09 -7.95 -8.95
C TYR A 177 -29.03 -8.51 -7.52
N LYS A 178 -28.50 -9.72 -7.38
CA LYS A 178 -28.30 -10.41 -6.09
C LYS A 178 -27.19 -9.78 -5.25
N VAL A 179 -26.21 -9.13 -5.90
CA VAL A 179 -25.09 -8.45 -5.22
C VAL A 179 -25.48 -7.14 -4.56
N ALA A 180 -26.74 -6.71 -4.71
CA ALA A 180 -27.22 -5.43 -4.20
C ALA A 180 -26.99 -5.28 -2.70
N ASN A 181 -26.55 -4.07 -2.31
CA ASN A 181 -26.36 -3.67 -0.94
C ASN A 181 -26.61 -2.17 -0.80
N GLY A 182 -27.24 -1.75 0.31
CA GLY A 182 -27.65 -0.36 0.54
C GLY A 182 -26.51 0.66 0.49
N THR A 183 -25.25 0.25 0.68
CA THR A 183 -24.08 1.12 0.59
C THR A 183 -23.08 0.71 -0.49
N ALA A 184 -23.48 -0.13 -1.44
CA ALA A 184 -22.65 -0.49 -2.58
C ALA A 184 -22.54 0.64 -3.61
N ASP A 185 -21.32 0.84 -4.11
CA ASP A 185 -21.03 1.69 -5.27
C ASP A 185 -21.50 1.03 -6.58
N LEU A 186 -21.68 1.83 -7.65
CA LEU A 186 -22.31 1.38 -8.90
C LEU A 186 -21.59 0.21 -9.58
N TYR A 187 -20.26 0.16 -9.51
CA TYR A 187 -19.49 -0.90 -10.15
C TYR A 187 -19.83 -2.31 -9.64
N VAL A 188 -20.37 -2.43 -8.42
CA VAL A 188 -20.72 -3.73 -7.83
C VAL A 188 -21.73 -4.46 -8.71
N TYR A 189 -22.73 -3.75 -9.22
CA TYR A 189 -23.76 -4.29 -10.11
C TYR A 189 -23.19 -4.71 -11.47
N PHE A 190 -22.20 -3.98 -11.99
CA PHE A 190 -21.52 -4.32 -13.23
C PHE A 190 -20.77 -5.67 -13.17
N TYR A 191 -20.28 -6.08 -11.99
CA TYR A 191 -19.66 -7.39 -11.85
C TYR A 191 -20.68 -8.52 -12.05
N GLU A 192 -21.88 -8.42 -11.46
CA GLU A 192 -22.93 -9.41 -11.65
C GLU A 192 -23.44 -9.40 -13.10
N LEU A 193 -23.73 -8.22 -13.66
CA LEU A 193 -24.10 -8.06 -15.07
C LEU A 193 -23.09 -8.76 -16.00
N ALA A 194 -21.80 -8.47 -15.83
CA ALA A 194 -20.76 -9.05 -16.66
C ALA A 194 -20.69 -10.58 -16.56
N ILE A 195 -20.86 -11.13 -15.36
CA ILE A 195 -20.92 -12.59 -15.17
C ILE A 195 -22.18 -13.17 -15.82
N ASN A 196 -23.33 -12.50 -15.75
CA ASN A 196 -24.57 -12.96 -16.37
C ASN A 196 -24.48 -12.96 -17.91
N MET A 197 -23.80 -11.97 -18.48
CA MET A 197 -23.55 -11.86 -19.93
C MET A 197 -22.66 -12.98 -20.51
N LEU A 198 -21.79 -13.58 -19.70
CA LEU A 198 -20.87 -14.60 -20.16
C LEU A 198 -21.54 -15.95 -20.43
N LYS A 199 -21.15 -16.60 -21.52
CA LYS A 199 -21.31 -18.05 -21.73
C LYS A 199 -20.59 -18.83 -20.63
N GLN A 200 -20.97 -20.09 -20.42
CA GLN A 200 -20.19 -21.01 -19.59
C GLN A 200 -18.73 -21.06 -20.09
N ASN A 201 -17.77 -21.04 -19.17
CA ASN A 201 -16.32 -20.92 -19.45
C ASN A 201 -15.88 -19.59 -20.06
N GLY A 202 -16.77 -18.61 -20.23
CA GLY A 202 -16.42 -17.27 -20.68
C GLY A 202 -15.53 -16.53 -19.67
N LEU A 203 -14.78 -15.54 -20.14
CA LEU A 203 -13.83 -14.78 -19.34
C LEU A 203 -14.32 -13.35 -19.09
N LYS A 204 -14.28 -12.91 -17.83
CA LYS A 204 -14.53 -11.50 -17.44
C LYS A 204 -13.22 -10.86 -16.99
N GLY A 205 -12.98 -9.61 -17.40
CA GLY A 205 -11.81 -8.84 -16.99
C GLY A 205 -12.12 -7.38 -16.79
N PHE A 206 -12.04 -6.87 -15.57
CA PHE A 206 -12.21 -5.43 -15.31
C PHE A 206 -11.00 -4.82 -14.66
N ILE A 207 -10.78 -3.54 -14.97
CA ILE A 207 -10.07 -2.60 -14.12
C ILE A 207 -11.14 -1.90 -13.29
N CYS A 208 -11.14 -2.06 -11.98
CA CYS A 208 -12.19 -1.49 -11.13
C CYS A 208 -11.73 -1.33 -9.68
N SER A 209 -12.51 -0.65 -8.84
CA SER A 209 -12.15 -0.43 -7.45
C SER A 209 -11.93 -1.74 -6.69
N ASN A 210 -10.87 -1.80 -5.89
CA ASN A 210 -10.54 -2.94 -5.03
C ASN A 210 -11.29 -2.92 -3.69
N LYS A 211 -12.06 -1.87 -3.39
CA LYS A 211 -12.73 -1.68 -2.08
C LYS A 211 -13.63 -2.85 -1.69
N PHE A 212 -14.31 -3.48 -2.66
CA PHE A 212 -15.15 -4.64 -2.41
C PHE A 212 -14.37 -5.87 -1.93
N PHE A 213 -13.03 -5.89 -1.94
CA PHE A 213 -12.26 -6.97 -1.32
C PHE A 213 -12.44 -6.99 0.20
N ARG A 214 -12.58 -5.82 0.83
CA ARG A 214 -12.55 -5.66 2.30
C ARG A 214 -13.84 -5.04 2.85
N ALA A 215 -14.54 -4.21 2.08
CA ALA A 215 -15.70 -3.47 2.55
C ALA A 215 -16.89 -4.39 2.87
N LYS A 216 -17.65 -4.07 3.91
CA LYS A 216 -18.83 -4.84 4.33
C LYS A 216 -19.89 -4.94 3.23
N TYR A 217 -20.11 -3.86 2.46
CA TYR A 217 -21.08 -3.88 1.35
C TYR A 217 -20.72 -4.87 0.24
N GLY A 218 -19.43 -5.25 0.12
CA GLY A 218 -18.93 -6.17 -0.89
C GLY A 218 -19.16 -7.65 -0.58
N GLU A 219 -19.76 -8.00 0.56
CA GLU A 219 -19.95 -9.42 0.97
C GLU A 219 -20.76 -10.21 -0.06
N ASN A 220 -21.90 -9.67 -0.51
CA ASN A 220 -22.75 -10.33 -1.50
C ASN A 220 -22.00 -10.51 -2.84
N LEU A 221 -21.19 -9.52 -3.25
CA LEU A 221 -20.38 -9.61 -4.45
C LEU A 221 -19.28 -10.68 -4.34
N ARG A 222 -18.56 -10.71 -3.21
CA ARG A 222 -17.53 -11.74 -2.96
C ARG A 222 -18.15 -13.14 -2.94
N GLU A 223 -19.30 -13.30 -2.29
CA GLU A 223 -20.04 -14.56 -2.30
C GLU A 223 -20.46 -14.97 -3.73
N TYR A 224 -21.01 -14.02 -4.50
CA TYR A 224 -21.42 -14.25 -5.88
C TYR A 224 -20.25 -14.69 -6.77
N ILE A 225 -19.09 -14.03 -6.67
CA ILE A 225 -17.86 -14.39 -7.38
C ILE A 225 -17.42 -15.81 -7.01
N LEU A 226 -17.33 -16.13 -5.72
CA LEU A 226 -16.89 -17.46 -5.26
C LEU A 226 -17.83 -18.60 -5.68
N GLN A 227 -19.13 -18.32 -5.81
CA GLN A 227 -20.13 -19.31 -6.20
C GLN A 227 -20.21 -19.52 -7.71
N ASN A 228 -20.05 -18.46 -8.52
CA ASN A 228 -20.34 -18.51 -9.96
C ASN A 228 -19.07 -18.51 -10.84
N THR A 229 -17.89 -18.29 -10.25
CA THR A 229 -16.66 -18.09 -11.02
C THR A 229 -15.44 -18.79 -10.42
N THR A 230 -14.44 -18.97 -11.28
CA THR A 230 -13.07 -19.33 -10.93
C THR A 230 -12.22 -18.11 -11.17
N ILE A 231 -11.51 -17.67 -10.14
CA ILE A 231 -10.55 -16.58 -10.24
C ILE A 231 -9.35 -17.12 -11.00
N LEU A 232 -8.88 -16.36 -11.98
CA LEU A 232 -7.65 -16.70 -12.72
C LEU A 232 -6.50 -15.80 -12.30
N GLN A 233 -6.79 -14.51 -12.18
CA GLN A 233 -5.77 -13.52 -11.86
C GLN A 233 -6.37 -12.32 -11.13
N ILE A 234 -5.67 -11.83 -10.12
CA ILE A 234 -5.94 -10.55 -9.46
C ILE A 234 -4.65 -9.75 -9.38
N ALA A 235 -4.67 -8.50 -9.84
CA ALA A 235 -3.62 -7.52 -9.57
C ALA A 235 -4.21 -6.42 -8.69
N ASP A 236 -3.79 -6.31 -7.44
CA ASP A 236 -4.26 -5.30 -6.49
C ASP A 236 -3.20 -4.20 -6.35
N PHE A 237 -3.51 -3.01 -6.85
CA PHE A 237 -2.54 -1.90 -6.92
C PHE A 237 -2.51 -1.02 -5.67
N ASN A 238 -3.19 -1.44 -4.60
CA ASN A 238 -3.22 -0.88 -3.25
C ASN A 238 -2.21 0.27 -2.99
N GLY A 239 -2.68 1.51 -2.93
CA GLY A 239 -1.85 2.69 -2.58
C GLY A 239 -0.94 3.23 -3.69
N VAL A 240 -0.88 2.59 -4.87
CA VAL A 240 -0.17 3.12 -6.04
C VAL A 240 -1.14 3.86 -6.95
N LYS A 241 -0.86 5.15 -7.16
CA LYS A 241 -1.64 6.02 -8.04
C LYS A 241 -1.35 5.69 -9.49
N ILE A 242 -2.16 4.84 -10.10
CA ILE A 242 -2.02 4.43 -11.52
C ILE A 242 -2.56 5.51 -12.47
N PHE A 243 -3.56 6.26 -12.04
CA PHE A 243 -4.20 7.31 -12.83
C PHE A 243 -3.92 8.67 -12.19
N GLU A 244 -3.33 9.60 -12.93
CA GLU A 244 -2.94 10.93 -12.44
C GLU A 244 -4.13 11.72 -11.84
N ASP A 245 -5.35 11.47 -12.34
CA ASP A 245 -6.56 12.19 -11.93
C ASP A 245 -7.49 11.40 -10.97
N ALA A 246 -7.22 10.12 -10.71
CA ALA A 246 -8.08 9.30 -9.84
C ALA A 246 -7.46 9.08 -8.45
N THR A 247 -8.27 9.28 -7.41
CA THR A 247 -7.91 9.02 -6.00
C THR A 247 -8.34 7.62 -5.52
N VAL A 248 -8.86 6.77 -6.42
CA VAL A 248 -9.47 5.49 -6.06
C VAL A 248 -8.48 4.35 -6.30
N ASP A 249 -8.26 3.53 -5.26
CA ASP A 249 -7.53 2.27 -5.38
C ASP A 249 -8.25 1.32 -6.34
N SER A 250 -7.48 0.79 -7.29
CA SER A 250 -7.97 -0.07 -8.37
C SER A 250 -7.33 -1.45 -8.34
N ALA A 251 -8.00 -2.42 -8.94
CA ALA A 251 -7.50 -3.76 -9.18
C ALA A 251 -7.89 -4.23 -10.59
N ILE A 252 -7.05 -5.08 -11.18
CA ILE A 252 -7.41 -5.89 -12.35
C ILE A 252 -7.91 -7.23 -11.85
N THR A 253 -9.11 -7.61 -12.26
CA THR A 253 -9.71 -8.90 -11.88
C THR A 253 -10.07 -9.70 -13.12
N ILE A 254 -9.51 -10.91 -13.26
CA ILE A 254 -9.80 -11.84 -14.35
C ILE A 254 -10.46 -13.10 -13.80
N PHE A 255 -11.69 -13.36 -14.22
CA PHE A 255 -12.52 -14.49 -13.77
C PHE A 255 -12.98 -15.32 -14.97
N LYS A 256 -13.19 -16.63 -14.74
CA LYS A 256 -13.83 -17.56 -15.69
C LYS A 256 -15.19 -17.97 -15.13
N LYS A 257 -16.26 -17.95 -15.94
CA LYS A 257 -17.61 -18.35 -15.52
C LYS A 257 -17.71 -19.88 -15.42
N ILE A 258 -17.16 -20.39 -14.34
CA ILE A 258 -17.23 -21.79 -13.89
C ILE A 258 -16.87 -21.81 -12.41
N SER A 259 -17.63 -22.52 -11.58
CA SER A 259 -17.33 -22.60 -10.15
C SER A 259 -16.27 -23.67 -9.86
N ASN A 260 -15.15 -23.30 -9.26
CA ASN A 260 -14.17 -24.25 -8.73
C ASN A 260 -13.50 -23.69 -7.47
N LYS A 261 -13.97 -24.13 -6.30
CA LYS A 261 -13.46 -23.68 -5.00
C LYS A 261 -11.99 -24.07 -4.75
N ASN A 262 -11.51 -25.15 -5.38
CA ASN A 262 -10.15 -25.65 -5.19
C ASN A 262 -9.18 -25.11 -6.25
N ALA A 263 -9.63 -24.20 -7.11
CA ALA A 263 -8.77 -23.59 -8.11
C ALA A 263 -7.65 -22.79 -7.45
N THR A 264 -6.50 -22.80 -8.11
CA THR A 264 -5.37 -21.92 -7.79
C THR A 264 -5.37 -20.79 -8.80
N PHE A 265 -5.13 -19.56 -8.33
CA PHE A 265 -5.12 -18.35 -9.14
C PHE A 265 -3.86 -17.53 -8.85
N LYS A 266 -3.52 -16.64 -9.79
CA LYS A 266 -2.35 -15.77 -9.65
C LYS A 266 -2.72 -14.47 -8.98
N VAL A 267 -2.06 -14.15 -7.87
CA VAL A 267 -1.97 -12.77 -7.39
C VAL A 267 -0.74 -12.14 -8.05
N VAL A 268 -0.95 -11.03 -8.74
CA VAL A 268 0.09 -10.29 -9.45
C VAL A 268 0.40 -9.04 -8.67
N ASP A 269 1.69 -8.82 -8.44
CA ASP A 269 2.18 -7.64 -7.72
C ASP A 269 1.97 -6.37 -8.55
N VAL A 270 2.13 -5.22 -7.89
CA VAL A 270 1.90 -3.90 -8.48
C VAL A 270 2.77 -3.65 -9.71
N ASP A 271 3.96 -4.26 -9.78
CA ASP A 271 4.88 -4.15 -10.91
C ASP A 271 4.43 -4.91 -12.18
N LEU A 272 3.36 -5.72 -12.08
CA LEU A 272 2.84 -6.58 -13.13
C LEU A 272 3.82 -7.64 -13.66
N ILE A 273 4.95 -7.83 -12.98
CA ILE A 273 6.02 -8.76 -13.33
C ILE A 273 5.99 -9.95 -12.37
N ASN A 274 5.94 -9.67 -11.08
CA ASN A 274 5.96 -10.69 -10.04
C ASN A 274 4.55 -11.21 -9.76
N SER A 275 4.46 -12.50 -9.47
CA SER A 275 3.20 -13.13 -9.11
C SER A 275 3.42 -14.34 -8.21
N TYR A 276 2.42 -14.66 -7.40
CA TYR A 276 2.38 -15.88 -6.61
C TYR A 276 1.03 -16.56 -6.72
N ASP A 277 1.04 -17.87 -6.48
CA ASP A 277 -0.14 -18.71 -6.55
C ASP A 277 -0.88 -18.70 -5.21
N MET A 278 -2.21 -18.63 -5.27
CA MET A 278 -3.10 -18.64 -4.11
C MET A 278 -4.31 -19.54 -4.39
N LYS A 279 -4.81 -20.25 -3.38
CA LYS A 279 -6.02 -21.07 -3.54
C LYS A 279 -7.26 -20.21 -3.35
N GLN A 280 -8.24 -20.39 -4.22
CA GLN A 280 -9.54 -19.73 -4.07
C GLN A 280 -10.27 -20.15 -2.79
N SER A 281 -9.96 -21.34 -2.25
CA SER A 281 -10.46 -21.81 -0.94
C SER A 281 -9.99 -20.95 0.24
N ASP A 282 -8.92 -20.17 0.07
CA ASP A 282 -8.37 -19.30 1.12
C ASP A 282 -9.13 -17.95 1.17
N LEU A 283 -9.97 -17.68 0.17
CA LEU A 283 -10.84 -16.51 0.12
C LEU A 283 -12.18 -16.79 0.81
N THR A 284 -12.73 -15.76 1.44
CA THR A 284 -14.03 -15.85 2.13
C THR A 284 -14.96 -14.73 1.66
N LYS A 285 -16.27 -14.93 1.83
CA LYS A 285 -17.23 -13.85 1.57
C LYS A 285 -17.04 -12.65 2.49
N THR A 286 -16.39 -12.81 3.64
CA THR A 286 -16.11 -11.71 4.58
C THR A 286 -14.91 -10.88 4.16
N ASN A 287 -13.90 -11.47 3.52
CA ASN A 287 -12.69 -10.77 3.12
C ASN A 287 -11.94 -11.50 2.00
N PHE A 288 -11.52 -10.75 0.97
CA PHE A 288 -10.51 -11.19 0.01
C PHE A 288 -9.16 -10.58 0.41
N SER A 289 -8.31 -11.38 1.04
CA SER A 289 -6.96 -10.98 1.45
C SER A 289 -5.92 -11.69 0.59
N PHE A 290 -5.13 -10.93 -0.15
CA PHE A 290 -4.04 -11.44 -0.99
C PHE A 290 -2.72 -11.27 -0.25
N SER A 291 -2.55 -12.01 0.85
CA SER A 291 -1.29 -12.03 1.59
C SER A 291 -0.39 -13.09 0.98
N ASN A 292 0.85 -12.72 0.62
CA ASN A 292 1.82 -13.66 0.07
C ASN A 292 2.10 -14.77 1.12
N PRO A 293 1.95 -16.07 0.79
CA PRO A 293 2.17 -17.15 1.75
C PRO A 293 3.56 -17.16 2.39
N LYS A 294 4.60 -16.74 1.64
CA LYS A 294 5.96 -16.65 2.19
C LYS A 294 6.08 -15.53 3.22
N GLU A 295 5.43 -14.40 2.98
CA GLU A 295 5.37 -13.29 3.93
C GLU A 295 4.54 -13.66 5.17
N LEU A 296 3.43 -14.36 4.97
CA LEU A 296 2.62 -14.86 6.09
C LEU A 296 3.39 -15.87 6.95
N ALA A 297 4.24 -16.71 6.34
CA ALA A 297 5.12 -17.62 7.07
C ALA A 297 6.13 -16.85 7.94
N ILE A 298 6.67 -15.73 7.45
CA ILE A 298 7.54 -14.84 8.24
C ILE A 298 6.75 -14.25 9.42
N LYS A 299 5.52 -13.74 9.20
CA LYS A 299 4.64 -13.24 10.27
C LYS A 299 4.39 -14.30 11.34
N GLN A 300 4.06 -15.53 10.93
CA GLN A 300 3.84 -16.65 11.84
C GLN A 300 5.09 -16.99 12.66
N LYS A 301 6.29 -16.91 12.07
CA LYS A 301 7.56 -17.07 12.82
C LYS A 301 7.74 -15.97 13.87
N ILE A 302 7.49 -14.71 13.49
CA ILE A 302 7.55 -13.56 14.41
C ILE A 302 6.65 -13.78 15.61
N GLU A 303 5.38 -14.10 15.38
CA GLU A 303 4.37 -14.31 16.43
C GLU A 303 4.65 -15.55 17.28
N LYS A 304 5.25 -16.59 16.69
CA LYS A 304 5.59 -17.84 17.40
C LYS A 304 6.83 -17.70 18.28
N ILE A 305 7.85 -16.97 17.83
CA ILE A 305 9.16 -16.88 18.51
C ILE A 305 9.18 -15.69 19.48
N GLY A 306 8.56 -14.57 19.10
CA GLY A 306 8.58 -13.34 19.85
C GLY A 306 7.54 -13.29 20.98
N THR A 307 7.80 -12.42 21.95
CA THR A 307 6.84 -12.00 22.97
C THR A 307 6.39 -10.57 22.67
N PRO A 308 5.09 -10.28 22.51
CA PRO A 308 4.57 -8.93 22.25
C PRO A 308 5.11 -7.91 23.26
N LEU A 309 5.51 -6.72 22.80
CA LEU A 309 6.06 -5.66 23.66
C LEU A 309 5.16 -5.28 24.85
N LYS A 310 3.83 -5.44 24.75
CA LYS A 310 2.92 -5.26 25.89
C LYS A 310 3.13 -6.23 27.05
N GLU A 311 3.79 -7.35 26.82
CA GLU A 311 4.13 -8.39 27.81
C GLU A 311 5.59 -8.28 28.29
N TRP A 312 6.34 -7.28 27.81
CA TRP A 312 7.65 -6.94 28.34
C TRP A 312 7.51 -6.06 29.59
N ASP A 313 8.51 -6.12 30.46
CA ASP A 313 8.60 -5.27 31.66
C ASP A 313 9.08 -3.86 31.28
N ILE A 314 8.23 -3.17 30.52
CA ILE A 314 8.44 -1.83 29.97
C ILE A 314 7.16 -1.01 30.03
N ASN A 315 7.31 0.31 30.05
CA ASN A 315 6.21 1.25 29.89
C ASN A 315 6.41 2.06 28.61
N ILE A 316 5.33 2.23 27.83
CA ILE A 316 5.34 3.06 26.62
C ILE A 316 4.38 4.23 26.83
N ASN A 317 4.92 5.44 26.88
CA ASN A 317 4.21 6.66 27.26
C ASN A 317 4.33 7.77 26.21
N SER A 318 3.33 8.65 26.13
CA SER A 318 3.34 9.80 25.19
C SER A 318 4.09 10.99 25.76
N GLY A 319 4.58 11.86 24.88
CA GLY A 319 5.13 13.14 25.31
C GLY A 319 4.09 14.10 25.89
N ILE A 320 4.59 15.25 26.30
CA ILE A 320 3.89 16.21 27.14
C ILE A 320 2.85 16.97 26.32
N LYS A 321 1.58 16.81 26.70
CA LYS A 321 0.49 17.63 26.18
C LYS A 321 0.40 18.94 26.94
N THR A 322 1.08 19.97 26.45
CA THR A 322 1.10 21.31 27.05
C THR A 322 -0.28 21.98 27.02
N GLY A 323 -1.02 21.81 25.92
CA GLY A 323 -2.26 22.53 25.63
C GLY A 323 -2.05 23.96 25.15
N PHE A 324 -0.82 24.48 25.20
CA PHE A 324 -0.44 25.80 24.67
C PHE A 324 1.09 25.92 24.57
N ASN A 325 1.66 25.51 23.43
CA ASN A 325 3.12 25.38 23.28
C ASN A 325 3.89 26.68 23.51
N GLU A 326 3.35 27.84 23.11
CA GLU A 326 4.02 29.15 23.26
C GLU A 326 4.37 29.48 24.72
N ALA A 327 3.57 29.02 25.67
CA ALA A 327 3.81 29.28 27.10
C ALA A 327 4.68 28.22 27.78
N PHE A 328 4.69 26.99 27.29
CA PHE A 328 5.35 25.86 27.97
C PHE A 328 6.60 25.33 27.28
N ILE A 329 6.85 25.75 26.03
CA ILE A 329 8.04 25.38 25.26
C ILE A 329 8.80 26.66 24.94
N ILE A 330 9.95 26.82 25.57
CA ILE A 330 10.77 28.03 25.53
C ILE A 330 12.12 27.76 24.87
N ASP A 331 12.75 28.81 24.38
CA ASP A 331 14.12 28.78 23.86
C ASP A 331 15.15 28.97 24.99
N GLU A 332 16.43 28.86 24.64
CA GLU A 332 17.52 29.03 25.58
C GLU A 332 17.60 30.43 26.21
N ASN A 333 17.32 31.48 25.43
CA ASN A 333 17.35 32.86 25.94
C ASN A 333 16.32 33.04 27.05
N THR A 334 15.08 32.63 26.81
CA THR A 334 13.99 32.68 27.78
C THR A 334 14.32 31.83 29.01
N LYS A 335 14.85 30.61 28.84
CA LYS A 335 15.34 29.77 29.95
C LYS A 335 16.32 30.55 30.83
N ASN A 336 17.35 31.12 30.21
CA ASN A 336 18.43 31.81 30.92
C ASN A 336 17.91 33.04 31.68
N GLU A 337 16.99 33.81 31.09
CA GLU A 337 16.36 34.95 31.75
C GLU A 337 15.53 34.53 32.96
N LEU A 338 14.73 33.46 32.85
CA LEU A 338 13.90 32.97 33.94
C LEU A 338 14.74 32.46 35.11
N ILE A 339 15.78 31.67 34.82
CA ILE A 339 16.71 31.17 35.84
C ILE A 339 17.49 32.31 36.50
N LYS A 340 17.86 33.35 35.74
CA LYS A 340 18.54 34.53 36.30
C LYS A 340 17.65 35.31 37.27
N LYS A 341 16.34 35.40 36.99
CA LYS A 341 15.36 36.07 37.86
C LYS A 341 15.03 35.23 39.10
N ASP A 342 14.88 33.92 38.93
CA ASP A 342 14.66 32.97 40.02
C ASP A 342 15.38 31.65 39.71
N PHE A 343 16.44 31.36 40.46
CA PHE A 343 17.29 30.19 40.24
C PHE A 343 16.52 28.87 40.41
N LYS A 344 15.43 28.84 41.19
CA LYS A 344 14.59 27.65 41.36
C LYS A 344 13.90 27.23 40.07
N SER A 345 13.71 28.15 39.12
CA SER A 345 13.17 27.86 37.79
C SER A 345 13.90 26.69 37.09
N ALA A 346 15.20 26.53 37.35
CA ALA A 346 16.00 25.43 36.81
C ALA A 346 15.49 24.03 37.23
N GLU A 347 14.81 23.91 38.37
CA GLU A 347 14.25 22.65 38.84
C GLU A 347 13.14 22.12 37.94
N ILE A 348 12.38 23.02 37.31
CA ILE A 348 11.20 22.68 36.49
C ILE A 348 11.36 23.02 35.01
N ILE A 349 12.44 23.68 34.60
CA ILE A 349 12.79 23.81 33.19
C ILE A 349 13.63 22.60 32.74
N LYS A 350 13.13 21.83 31.77
CA LYS A 350 13.76 20.57 31.31
C LYS A 350 14.03 20.59 29.80
N PRO A 351 15.17 20.06 29.33
CA PRO A 351 15.47 20.05 27.90
C PRO A 351 14.44 19.19 27.14
N LEU A 352 14.00 19.67 25.97
CA LEU A 352 12.87 19.12 25.23
C LEU A 352 13.25 18.75 23.80
N LEU A 353 12.83 17.56 23.35
CA LEU A 353 12.88 17.14 21.95
C LEU A 353 11.46 17.04 21.36
N LYS A 354 11.33 17.31 20.06
CA LYS A 354 10.13 16.98 19.27
C LYS A 354 10.39 15.73 18.44
N GLY A 355 9.33 15.07 17.96
CA GLY A 355 9.43 13.85 17.15
C GLY A 355 10.34 13.98 15.94
N ARG A 356 10.30 15.13 15.25
CA ARG A 356 11.18 15.42 14.09
C ARG A 356 12.67 15.51 14.42
N ASP A 357 13.00 15.73 15.69
CA ASP A 357 14.36 15.89 16.19
C ASP A 357 15.01 14.52 16.50
N ILE A 358 14.22 13.45 16.57
CA ILE A 358 14.70 12.08 16.79
C ILE A 358 15.31 11.52 15.50
N LYS A 359 16.45 10.84 15.64
CA LYS A 359 17.19 10.14 14.58
C LYS A 359 17.54 8.72 15.06
N LYS A 360 17.97 7.88 14.11
CA LYS A 360 18.39 6.52 14.41
C LYS A 360 19.64 6.55 15.32
N TYR A 361 19.50 6.02 16.53
CA TYR A 361 20.51 6.06 17.60
C TYR A 361 20.99 7.47 18.00
N ASP A 362 20.26 8.52 17.62
CA ASP A 362 20.72 9.89 17.84
C ASP A 362 19.56 10.91 17.92
N CYS A 363 19.86 12.14 18.31
CA CYS A 363 18.90 13.24 18.34
C CYS A 363 19.55 14.59 18.00
N ILE A 364 18.74 15.49 17.46
CA ILE A 364 19.12 16.88 17.17
C ILE A 364 18.53 17.77 18.27
N PHE A 365 19.32 18.13 19.27
CA PHE A 365 18.86 19.06 20.30
C PHE A 365 18.86 20.49 19.75
N LYS A 366 17.69 21.14 19.77
CA LYS A 366 17.49 22.51 19.24
C LYS A 366 17.41 23.57 20.33
N GLU A 367 18.00 23.29 21.49
CA GLU A 367 18.00 24.22 22.62
C GLU A 367 16.57 24.66 23.03
N LEU A 368 15.64 23.72 22.90
CA LEU A 368 14.26 23.89 23.36
C LEU A 368 14.12 23.30 24.75
N TYR A 369 13.32 23.96 25.58
CA TYR A 369 13.08 23.54 26.95
C TYR A 369 11.58 23.57 27.26
N SER A 370 11.15 22.67 28.14
CA SER A 370 9.80 22.62 28.66
C SER A 370 9.74 23.15 30.08
N ILE A 371 8.78 24.03 30.36
CA ILE A 371 8.38 24.36 31.72
C ILE A 371 7.46 23.23 32.21
N ALA A 372 8.00 22.34 33.05
CA ALA A 372 7.40 21.08 33.46
C ALA A 372 6.43 21.22 34.64
N THR A 373 5.40 22.05 34.51
CA THR A 373 4.35 22.24 35.52
C THR A 373 3.22 21.20 35.36
N PHE A 374 3.54 19.94 35.62
CA PHE A 374 2.56 18.85 35.46
C PHE A 374 1.60 18.78 36.65
N PRO A 375 0.29 18.53 36.43
CA PRO A 375 -0.66 18.30 37.53
C PRO A 375 -0.23 17.18 38.49
N ALA A 376 0.43 16.12 37.99
CA ALA A 376 0.93 15.02 38.81
C ALA A 376 2.01 15.43 39.84
N LEU A 377 2.71 16.55 39.63
CA LEU A 377 3.70 17.06 40.57
C LEU A 377 3.07 17.80 41.75
N LYS A 378 1.79 18.19 41.65
CA LYS A 378 1.07 18.98 42.67
C LYS A 378 1.87 20.20 43.13
N LEU A 379 2.49 20.91 42.19
CA LEU A 379 3.35 22.05 42.49
C LEU A 379 2.54 23.19 43.12
N ASP A 380 3.26 23.93 43.97
CA ASP A 380 2.88 25.27 44.39
C ASP A 380 3.70 26.28 43.56
N ILE A 381 3.03 26.97 42.65
CA ILE A 381 3.66 27.88 41.67
C ILE A 381 4.32 29.08 42.33
N ASN A 382 3.84 29.48 43.51
CA ASN A 382 4.37 30.61 44.28
C ASN A 382 5.85 30.39 44.70
N ASN A 383 6.33 29.14 44.67
CA ASN A 383 7.74 28.82 44.91
C ASN A 383 8.66 29.13 43.71
N TYR A 384 8.08 29.46 42.55
CA TYR A 384 8.76 29.70 41.28
C TYR A 384 8.30 31.04 40.68
N THR A 385 8.58 32.15 41.36
CA THR A 385 7.96 33.46 41.07
C THR A 385 8.24 33.95 39.64
N ALA A 386 9.44 33.72 39.10
CA ALA A 386 9.74 34.12 37.72
C ALA A 386 8.93 33.31 36.69
N ILE A 387 8.68 32.03 36.96
CA ILE A 387 7.82 31.18 36.12
C ILE A 387 6.37 31.60 36.25
N GLU A 388 5.92 31.90 37.46
CA GLU A 388 4.58 32.42 37.71
C GLU A 388 4.32 33.68 36.89
N ASP A 389 5.16 34.71 37.04
CA ASP A 389 5.06 35.98 36.32
C ASP A 389 5.06 35.77 34.79
N TYR A 390 5.97 34.92 34.30
CA TYR A 390 6.06 34.59 32.88
C TYR A 390 4.79 33.94 32.35
N LEU A 391 4.26 32.94 33.05
CA LEU A 391 3.03 32.26 32.65
C LEU A 391 1.81 33.19 32.76
N GLN A 392 1.72 34.03 33.81
CA GLN A 392 0.66 35.02 33.96
C GLN A 392 0.64 36.04 32.82
N SER A 393 1.79 36.35 32.21
CA SER A 393 1.90 37.31 31.09
C SER A 393 1.05 36.93 29.86
N PHE A 394 0.68 35.64 29.72
CA PHE A 394 -0.20 35.17 28.65
C PHE A 394 -1.70 35.42 28.93
N GLY A 395 -2.06 35.81 30.17
CA GLY A 395 -3.41 36.15 30.59
C GLY A 395 -4.43 35.05 30.30
N LYS A 396 -5.61 35.46 29.79
CA LYS A 396 -6.74 34.57 29.48
C LYS A 396 -6.36 33.38 28.57
N ARG A 397 -5.34 33.52 27.73
CA ARG A 397 -4.89 32.47 26.81
C ARG A 397 -4.34 31.24 27.51
N LEU A 398 -3.88 31.40 28.75
CA LEU A 398 -3.36 30.30 29.56
C LEU A 398 -4.45 29.63 30.42
N GLU A 399 -5.58 30.29 30.64
CA GLU A 399 -6.70 29.71 31.39
C GLU A 399 -7.22 28.44 30.71
N GLN A 400 -7.74 27.50 31.52
CA GLN A 400 -8.30 26.23 31.04
C GLN A 400 -9.82 26.21 31.23
N THR A 401 -10.52 27.25 30.76
CA THR A 401 -11.98 27.41 30.93
C THR A 401 -12.77 26.82 29.77
N GLY A 402 -12.16 26.66 28.59
CA GLY A 402 -12.82 26.24 27.35
C GLY A 402 -13.60 27.35 26.65
N GLU A 403 -13.52 28.59 27.14
CA GLU A 403 -14.02 29.78 26.46
C GLU A 403 -13.17 30.14 25.24
N LYS A 404 -13.70 31.02 24.37
CA LYS A 404 -12.96 31.58 23.25
C LYS A 404 -11.64 32.20 23.74
N GLU A 405 -10.56 31.91 23.02
CA GLU A 405 -9.18 32.34 23.33
C GLU A 405 -8.57 31.75 24.61
N SER A 406 -9.23 30.80 25.29
CA SER A 406 -8.64 30.02 26.38
C SER A 406 -8.24 28.61 25.93
N ARG A 407 -7.47 27.90 26.76
CA ARG A 407 -7.18 26.48 26.54
C ARG A 407 -8.43 25.63 26.80
N LYS A 408 -8.39 24.38 26.34
CA LYS A 408 -9.47 23.39 26.57
C LYS A 408 -9.82 23.33 28.05
N LYS A 409 -11.13 23.26 28.36
CA LYS A 409 -11.62 23.10 29.74
C LYS A 409 -11.03 21.86 30.42
N THR A 410 -10.38 22.05 31.57
CA THR A 410 -9.89 20.97 32.45
C THR A 410 -10.15 21.32 33.92
N THR A 411 -9.83 20.41 34.83
CA THR A 411 -9.80 20.65 36.29
C THR A 411 -8.41 21.02 36.80
N ASN A 412 -7.44 21.19 35.90
CA ASN A 412 -6.06 21.49 36.24
C ASN A 412 -5.93 22.97 36.63
N LYS A 413 -4.87 23.32 37.37
CA LYS A 413 -4.57 24.71 37.68
C LYS A 413 -4.19 25.49 36.42
N TRP A 414 -4.38 26.80 36.42
CA TRP A 414 -4.16 27.65 35.25
C TRP A 414 -2.71 27.59 34.73
N PHE A 415 -1.72 27.39 35.60
CA PHE A 415 -0.30 27.29 35.23
C PHE A 415 0.15 25.88 34.84
N GLU A 416 -0.72 24.87 34.95
CA GLU A 416 -0.37 23.49 34.66
C GLU A 416 -0.49 23.17 33.17
N THR A 417 0.29 22.19 32.71
CA THR A 417 0.09 21.60 31.37
C THR A 417 -1.28 20.91 31.29
N GLN A 418 -1.80 20.75 30.07
CA GLN A 418 -3.09 20.09 29.87
C GLN A 418 -3.07 18.59 30.25
N GLY A 419 -1.97 17.88 29.98
CA GLY A 419 -1.79 16.48 30.36
C GLY A 419 -1.39 16.33 31.82
N ASN A 420 -1.87 15.27 32.49
CA ASN A 420 -1.53 14.97 33.89
C ASN A 420 -0.06 14.54 34.07
N ILE A 421 0.47 13.76 33.12
CA ILE A 421 1.86 13.24 33.10
C ILE A 421 2.23 12.53 34.42
N ALA A 422 1.44 11.54 34.83
CA ALA A 422 1.70 10.76 36.05
C ALA A 422 3.03 9.97 35.99
N TYR A 423 3.49 9.64 34.79
CA TYR A 423 4.74 8.93 34.50
C TYR A 423 5.95 9.86 34.38
N TYR A 424 5.92 11.07 34.95
CA TYR A 424 7.01 12.05 34.77
C TYR A 424 8.39 11.52 35.21
N LYS A 425 8.43 10.57 36.16
CA LYS A 425 9.66 9.92 36.62
C LYS A 425 10.34 9.09 35.53
N ASP A 426 9.59 8.62 34.54
CA ASP A 426 10.14 7.87 33.41
C ASP A 426 11.05 8.76 32.56
N PHE A 427 10.79 10.07 32.48
CA PHE A 427 11.70 10.99 31.78
C PHE A 427 13.07 11.10 32.45
N GLN A 428 13.15 10.84 33.75
CA GLN A 428 14.37 10.94 34.57
C GLN A 428 15.20 9.65 34.56
N GLN A 429 14.75 8.63 33.84
CA GLN A 429 15.47 7.36 33.68
C GLN A 429 16.11 7.30 32.28
N GLU A 430 17.05 6.39 32.09
CA GLU A 430 17.44 6.01 30.74
C GLU A 430 16.23 5.39 30.02
N LYS A 431 16.02 5.79 28.78
CA LYS A 431 14.80 5.44 28.03
C LYS A 431 15.05 5.45 26.53
N ILE A 432 14.18 4.80 25.78
CA ILE A 432 14.15 4.93 24.31
C ILE A 432 13.15 6.03 23.96
N ILE A 433 13.48 6.89 23.01
CA ILE A 433 12.60 7.91 22.45
C ILE A 433 12.36 7.62 20.97
N PHE A 434 11.12 7.74 20.50
CA PHE A 434 10.78 7.56 19.09
C PHE A 434 9.67 8.51 18.62
N SER A 435 9.71 8.86 17.34
CA SER A 435 8.70 9.74 16.72
C SER A 435 7.37 9.02 16.54
N LYS A 436 6.26 9.74 16.72
CA LYS A 436 4.92 9.24 16.40
C LYS A 436 4.70 9.06 14.89
N ALA A 437 5.32 9.91 14.09
CA ALA A 437 5.19 9.88 12.63
C ALA A 437 6.57 10.01 12.00
N SER A 438 6.97 9.00 11.25
CA SER A 438 8.24 8.94 10.52
C SER A 438 8.15 7.88 9.42
N LYS A 439 8.70 8.14 8.24
CA LYS A 439 8.80 7.14 7.17
C LYS A 439 9.85 6.06 7.46
N ASP A 440 10.74 6.35 8.40
CA ASP A 440 11.78 5.44 8.90
C ASP A 440 11.58 5.12 10.38
N THR A 441 12.07 3.96 10.80
CA THR A 441 12.16 3.58 12.21
C THR A 441 13.35 4.29 12.86
N VAL A 442 13.05 5.33 13.64
CA VAL A 442 14.04 6.17 14.31
C VAL A 442 13.86 6.10 15.82
N PHE A 443 14.67 5.25 16.46
CA PHE A 443 14.70 5.12 17.92
C PHE A 443 16.03 5.64 18.45
N TYR A 444 15.96 6.46 19.50
CA TYR A 444 17.10 7.05 20.18
C TYR A 444 17.17 6.55 21.63
N TYR A 445 18.35 6.07 22.06
CA TYR A 445 18.58 5.69 23.45
C TYR A 445 19.04 6.92 24.23
N ASP A 446 18.16 7.44 25.09
CA ASP A 446 18.38 8.67 25.82
C ASP A 446 19.04 8.43 27.18
N LYS A 447 20.30 8.85 27.28
CA LYS A 447 21.07 8.97 28.54
C LYS A 447 21.03 10.38 29.15
N GLN A 448 20.48 11.36 28.43
CA GLN A 448 20.50 12.78 28.81
C GLN A 448 19.20 13.24 29.47
N HIS A 449 18.23 12.33 29.61
CA HIS A 449 16.95 12.56 30.28
C HIS A 449 16.11 13.68 29.63
N PHE A 450 16.10 13.73 28.30
CA PHE A 450 15.25 14.65 27.55
C PHE A 450 13.77 14.42 27.84
N TYR A 451 13.04 15.51 27.96
CA TYR A 451 11.59 15.52 27.90
C TYR A 451 11.17 15.55 26.43
N ILE A 452 9.93 15.15 26.13
CA ILE A 452 9.42 15.17 24.75
C ILE A 452 8.02 15.76 24.66
N ASP A 453 7.67 16.33 23.52
CA ASP A 453 6.30 16.77 23.23
C ASP A 453 5.43 15.63 22.66
N VAL A 454 4.14 15.90 22.48
CA VAL A 454 3.15 14.91 21.97
C VAL A 454 3.47 14.31 20.60
N THR A 455 4.47 14.81 19.88
CA THR A 455 4.88 14.26 18.59
C THR A 455 5.85 13.08 18.71
N ALA A 456 6.21 12.70 19.93
CA ALA A 456 7.04 11.54 20.24
C ALA A 456 6.47 10.69 21.40
N TYR A 457 7.09 9.54 21.59
CA TYR A 457 6.83 8.58 22.66
C TYR A 457 8.13 8.16 23.34
N ILE A 458 8.01 7.64 24.56
CA ILE A 458 9.13 7.04 25.30
C ILE A 458 8.85 5.56 25.60
N ILE A 459 9.91 4.77 25.72
CA ILE A 459 9.93 3.41 26.29
C ILE A 459 10.88 3.42 27.47
N SER A 460 10.37 3.14 28.67
CA SER A 460 11.14 3.01 29.92
C SER A 460 11.02 1.56 30.45
N GLY A 461 11.94 1.12 31.30
CA GLY A 461 11.93 -0.22 31.90
C GLY A 461 13.21 -1.00 31.63
N ASN A 462 13.09 -2.32 31.54
CA ASN A 462 14.23 -3.24 31.47
C ASN A 462 14.61 -3.63 30.03
N ASN A 463 15.85 -4.11 29.82
CA ASN A 463 16.38 -4.63 28.54
C ASN A 463 16.37 -3.62 27.37
N LEU A 464 16.39 -2.32 27.65
CA LEU A 464 16.20 -1.27 26.64
C LEU A 464 17.24 -1.30 25.51
N LYS A 465 18.52 -1.58 25.81
CA LYS A 465 19.57 -1.68 24.78
C LYS A 465 19.38 -2.89 23.85
N TYR A 466 18.89 -4.00 24.39
CA TYR A 466 18.52 -5.15 23.56
C TYR A 466 17.30 -4.82 22.69
N ILE A 467 16.26 -4.24 23.27
CA ILE A 467 15.03 -3.85 22.55
C ILE A 467 15.36 -2.85 21.43
N ILE A 468 16.11 -1.78 21.70
CA ILE A 468 16.43 -0.76 20.68
C ILE A 468 17.26 -1.34 19.53
N SER A 469 18.11 -2.35 19.78
CA SER A 469 18.87 -3.01 18.71
C SER A 469 17.93 -3.60 17.65
N ILE A 470 16.82 -4.19 18.10
CA ILE A 470 15.81 -4.78 17.23
C ILE A 470 14.94 -3.69 16.62
N LEU A 471 14.48 -2.70 17.39
CA LEU A 471 13.63 -1.62 16.90
C LEU A 471 14.29 -0.74 15.83
N ASN A 472 15.62 -0.66 15.80
CA ASN A 472 16.37 0.05 14.75
C ASN A 472 16.86 -0.88 13.61
N SER A 473 16.50 -2.17 13.62
CA SER A 473 16.86 -3.11 12.55
C SER A 473 16.01 -2.94 11.28
N LEU A 474 16.59 -3.30 10.13
CA LEU A 474 15.86 -3.37 8.86
C LEU A 474 14.69 -4.38 8.95
N PHE A 475 14.89 -5.47 9.68
CA PHE A 475 13.85 -6.45 9.97
C PHE A 475 12.64 -5.79 10.64
N PHE A 476 12.84 -5.08 11.75
CA PHE A 476 11.74 -4.43 12.44
C PHE A 476 11.02 -3.43 11.54
N LYS A 477 11.77 -2.56 10.83
CA LYS A 477 11.17 -1.59 9.88
C LYS A 477 10.23 -2.26 8.89
N THR A 478 10.72 -3.27 8.18
CA THR A 478 9.97 -3.90 7.09
C THR A 478 8.77 -4.67 7.62
N GLN A 479 8.95 -5.45 8.70
CA GLN A 479 7.88 -6.29 9.24
C GLN A 479 6.84 -5.49 10.02
N PHE A 480 7.25 -4.43 10.74
CA PHE A 480 6.34 -3.55 11.45
C PHE A 480 5.39 -2.84 10.48
N TYR A 481 5.91 -2.18 9.43
CA TYR A 481 5.06 -1.49 8.48
C TYR A 481 4.23 -2.43 7.61
N LYS A 482 4.69 -3.66 7.37
CA LYS A 482 3.94 -4.63 6.58
C LYS A 482 2.78 -5.26 7.37
N PHE A 483 2.96 -5.53 8.67
CA PHE A 483 1.99 -6.34 9.43
C PHE A 483 1.35 -5.65 10.65
N TYR A 484 1.99 -4.61 11.21
CA TYR A 484 1.63 -4.09 12.54
C TYR A 484 1.25 -2.59 12.56
N SER A 485 1.74 -1.77 11.63
CA SER A 485 1.51 -0.31 11.61
C SER A 485 0.03 0.08 11.58
N GLY A 486 -0.85 -0.82 11.08
CA GLY A 486 -2.27 -0.56 10.89
C GLY A 486 -2.51 0.44 9.75
N GLY A 487 -3.67 0.38 9.10
CA GLY A 487 -4.01 1.25 7.95
C GLY A 487 -4.24 2.73 8.29
N GLY A 488 -3.48 3.29 9.24
CA GLY A 488 -3.45 4.70 9.61
C GLY A 488 -2.68 5.55 8.59
N ILE A 489 -2.22 6.72 9.02
CA ILE A 489 -1.42 7.62 8.17
C ILE A 489 -0.09 6.93 7.83
N ASP A 490 0.36 7.03 6.58
CA ASP A 490 1.64 6.49 6.14
C ASP A 490 2.80 6.98 7.03
N GLY A 491 3.59 6.04 7.55
CA GLY A 491 4.68 6.31 8.51
C GLY A 491 4.24 6.56 9.96
N GLU A 492 2.96 6.43 10.32
CA GLU A 492 2.54 6.56 11.73
C GLU A 492 2.86 5.28 12.54
N MET A 493 3.47 5.46 13.71
CA MET A 493 3.70 4.41 14.70
C MET A 493 3.03 4.82 16.00
N THR A 494 1.97 4.11 16.38
CA THR A 494 1.23 4.40 17.62
C THR A 494 1.72 3.52 18.76
N ILE A 495 1.46 3.94 20.01
CA ILE A 495 1.72 3.08 21.17
C ILE A 495 0.99 1.74 21.04
N PHE A 496 -0.27 1.76 20.56
CA PHE A 496 -1.08 0.56 20.42
C PHE A 496 -0.46 -0.42 19.42
N THR A 497 -0.04 0.06 18.25
CA THR A 497 0.53 -0.79 17.22
C THR A 497 1.94 -1.29 17.59
N LEU A 498 2.78 -0.45 18.19
CA LEU A 498 4.10 -0.87 18.66
C LEU A 498 4.02 -1.96 19.75
N LYS A 499 3.06 -1.85 20.67
CA LYS A 499 2.86 -2.83 21.76
C LYS A 499 2.56 -4.25 21.28
N GLU A 500 2.03 -4.40 20.08
CA GLU A 500 1.70 -5.71 19.51
C GLU A 500 2.89 -6.38 18.83
N PHE A 501 3.98 -5.65 18.51
CA PHE A 501 5.12 -6.24 17.84
C PHE A 501 5.85 -7.24 18.77
N PRO A 502 5.99 -8.52 18.37
CA PRO A 502 6.68 -9.54 19.16
C PRO A 502 8.20 -9.40 19.08
N ILE A 503 8.87 -9.33 20.23
CA ILE A 503 10.33 -9.40 20.36
C ILE A 503 10.71 -10.65 21.17
N PRO A 504 11.65 -11.51 20.69
CA PRO A 504 12.09 -12.70 21.41
C PRO A 504 12.70 -12.36 22.78
N LYS A 505 12.26 -13.04 23.83
CA LYS A 505 12.88 -12.97 25.16
C LYS A 505 13.99 -14.02 25.23
N ILE A 506 15.24 -13.56 25.14
CA ILE A 506 16.44 -14.39 25.30
C ILE A 506 17.14 -14.09 26.63
N ASP A 507 17.96 -15.02 27.09
CA ASP A 507 18.72 -14.88 28.33
C ASP A 507 19.74 -13.71 28.26
N GLU A 508 20.16 -13.21 29.42
CA GLU A 508 21.03 -12.04 29.52
C GLU A 508 22.36 -12.21 28.79
N ASP A 509 22.97 -13.41 28.80
CA ASP A 509 24.23 -13.66 28.12
C ASP A 509 24.05 -13.58 26.59
N SER A 510 22.95 -14.12 26.07
CA SER A 510 22.58 -14.02 24.66
C SER A 510 22.22 -12.59 24.23
N GLN A 511 21.81 -11.71 25.14
CA GLN A 511 21.58 -10.29 24.84
C GLN A 511 22.88 -9.48 24.73
N LYS A 512 23.95 -9.86 25.43
CA LYS A 512 25.22 -9.09 25.49
C LYS A 512 25.79 -8.71 24.13
N PRO A 513 25.84 -9.60 23.11
CA PRO A 513 26.35 -9.23 21.79
C PRO A 513 25.58 -8.06 21.14
N PHE A 514 24.24 -8.03 21.27
CA PHE A 514 23.42 -6.92 20.76
C PHE A 514 23.69 -5.63 21.55
N ILE A 515 23.78 -5.75 22.87
CA ILE A 515 24.01 -4.62 23.77
C ILE A 515 25.37 -3.97 23.48
N ASN A 516 26.42 -4.76 23.31
CA ASN A 516 27.77 -4.27 23.01
C ASN A 516 27.79 -3.48 21.69
N LEU A 517 27.15 -4.00 20.63
CA LEU A 517 27.06 -3.30 19.35
C LEU A 517 26.29 -1.98 19.47
N VAL A 518 25.22 -1.95 20.26
CA VAL A 518 24.48 -0.70 20.55
C VAL A 518 25.35 0.28 21.32
N ASP A 519 26.11 -0.17 22.32
CA ASP A 519 27.01 0.70 23.08
C ASP A 519 28.10 1.30 22.20
N GLU A 520 28.72 0.51 21.31
CA GLU A 520 29.69 1.02 20.33
C GLU A 520 29.08 2.04 19.37
N ILE A 521 27.83 1.81 18.90
CA ILE A 521 27.11 2.78 18.07
C ILE A 521 26.87 4.08 18.83
N LEU A 522 26.38 4.01 20.07
CA LEU A 522 26.08 5.18 20.89
C LEU A 522 27.35 5.99 21.20
N GLU A 523 28.45 5.31 21.53
CA GLU A 523 29.75 5.96 21.73
C GLU A 523 30.27 6.62 20.45
N ALA A 524 30.15 5.95 19.30
CA ALA A 524 30.54 6.51 18.01
C ALA A 524 29.69 7.75 17.66
N LYS A 525 28.37 7.70 17.86
CA LYS A 525 27.47 8.85 17.64
C LYS A 525 27.82 10.04 18.54
N GLN A 526 28.15 9.79 19.80
CA GLN A 526 28.60 10.85 20.72
C GLN A 526 29.91 11.49 20.23
N LYS A 527 30.91 10.69 19.86
CA LYS A 527 32.18 11.21 19.30
C LYS A 527 31.97 11.99 18.02
N ILE A 528 31.06 11.55 17.14
CA ILE A 528 30.70 12.27 15.92
C ILE A 528 30.17 13.67 16.24
N LYS A 529 29.31 13.81 17.26
CA LYS A 529 28.80 15.11 17.70
C LYS A 529 29.94 16.01 18.18
N ASP A 530 30.80 15.49 19.05
CA ASP A 530 31.91 16.25 19.62
C ASP A 530 32.90 16.69 18.51
N TYR A 531 33.21 15.80 17.57
CA TYR A 531 34.16 16.07 16.49
C TYR A 531 33.61 17.03 15.43
N LYS A 532 32.29 17.07 15.20
CA LYS A 532 31.68 18.08 14.32
C LYS A 532 31.89 19.50 14.84
N VAL A 533 31.77 19.70 16.16
CA VAL A 533 32.05 21.01 16.78
C VAL A 533 33.52 21.41 16.59
N LEU A 534 34.45 20.46 16.81
CA LEU A 534 35.88 20.69 16.60
C LEU A 534 36.23 20.93 15.13
N LEU A 535 35.50 20.31 14.20
CA LEU A 535 35.67 20.49 12.76
C LEU A 535 35.25 21.90 12.34
N ASP A 536 34.08 22.37 12.81
CA ASP A 536 33.60 23.72 12.55
C ASP A 536 34.55 24.79 13.14
N GLU A 537 35.17 24.51 14.28
CA GLU A 537 36.25 25.34 14.83
C GLU A 537 37.48 25.34 13.90
N ALA A 538 37.97 24.16 13.49
CA ALA A 538 39.14 24.02 12.63
C ALA A 538 38.99 24.75 11.29
N ILE A 539 37.80 24.66 10.68
CA ILE A 539 37.44 25.36 9.45
C ILE A 539 37.47 26.88 9.68
N ARG A 540 36.87 27.36 10.77
CA ARG A 540 36.84 28.80 11.10
C ARG A 540 38.23 29.41 11.27
N ILE A 541 39.17 28.65 11.82
CA ILE A 541 40.57 29.09 12.01
C ILE A 541 41.48 28.75 10.83
N ASN A 542 40.96 28.19 9.73
CA ASN A 542 41.70 27.75 8.54
C ASN A 542 42.84 26.74 8.86
N ASN A 543 42.64 25.83 9.82
CA ASN A 543 43.61 24.79 10.15
C ASN A 543 43.34 23.52 9.32
N PHE A 544 43.92 23.47 8.11
CA PHE A 544 43.70 22.39 7.14
C PHE A 544 44.12 21.01 7.64
N ASP A 545 45.25 20.91 8.36
CA ASP A 545 45.73 19.62 8.88
C ASP A 545 44.75 19.03 9.90
N ARG A 546 44.23 19.88 10.81
CA ARG A 546 43.22 19.48 11.80
C ARG A 546 41.89 19.14 11.14
N GLU A 547 41.48 19.89 10.11
CA GLU A 547 40.28 19.61 9.33
C GLU A 547 40.34 18.22 8.67
N ILE A 548 41.44 17.90 7.98
CA ILE A 548 41.64 16.61 7.29
C ILE A 548 41.63 15.46 8.31
N ALA A 549 42.34 15.61 9.44
CA ALA A 549 42.37 14.61 10.49
C ALA A 549 40.98 14.33 11.07
N LEU A 550 40.20 15.37 11.38
CA LEU A 550 38.84 15.24 11.92
C LEU A 550 37.88 14.60 10.91
N LYS A 551 37.95 14.97 9.63
CA LYS A 551 37.13 14.33 8.57
C LYS A 551 37.38 12.83 8.48
N LYS A 552 38.66 12.41 8.55
CA LYS A 552 39.03 10.99 8.51
C LYS A 552 38.53 10.23 9.73
N GLU A 553 38.58 10.83 10.92
CA GLU A 553 38.04 10.19 12.12
C GLU A 553 36.50 10.12 12.10
N LEU A 554 35.82 11.15 11.59
CA LEU A 554 34.36 11.12 11.39
C LEU A 554 33.95 9.98 10.46
N GLU A 555 34.63 9.80 9.33
CA GLU A 555 34.38 8.71 8.39
C GLU A 555 34.55 7.33 9.06
N LYS A 556 35.59 7.15 9.88
CA LYS A 556 35.78 5.89 10.64
C LYS A 556 34.63 5.63 11.61
N LEU A 557 34.17 6.65 12.34
CA LEU A 557 33.07 6.53 13.30
C LEU A 557 31.72 6.22 12.59
N GLU A 558 31.48 6.82 11.43
CA GLU A 558 30.31 6.53 10.60
C GLU A 558 30.35 5.09 10.05
N ASN A 559 31.54 4.60 9.68
CA ASN A 559 31.74 3.22 9.27
C ASN A 559 31.50 2.22 10.41
N ILE A 560 31.91 2.54 11.64
CA ILE A 560 31.60 1.73 12.83
C ILE A 560 30.08 1.63 13.00
N CYS A 561 29.37 2.76 12.97
CA CYS A 561 27.91 2.76 13.07
C CYS A 561 27.26 1.86 12.01
N THR A 562 27.63 2.06 10.75
CA THR A 562 27.05 1.32 9.62
C THR A 562 27.35 -0.18 9.68
N THR A 563 28.58 -0.56 10.07
CA THR A 563 28.99 -1.97 10.18
C THR A 563 28.28 -2.68 11.33
N ASN A 564 28.16 -2.01 12.47
CA ASN A 564 27.47 -2.57 13.63
C ASN A 564 25.96 -2.70 13.38
N GLU A 565 25.33 -1.72 12.72
CA GLU A 565 23.92 -1.83 12.31
C GLU A 565 23.68 -3.03 11.39
N LYS A 566 24.52 -3.25 10.37
CA LYS A 566 24.43 -4.44 9.50
C LYS A 566 24.64 -5.74 10.27
N THR A 567 25.54 -5.74 11.25
CA THR A 567 25.79 -6.92 12.09
C THR A 567 24.58 -7.23 12.96
N ILE A 568 23.93 -6.21 13.53
CA ILE A 568 22.67 -6.35 14.26
C ILE A 568 21.59 -6.95 13.33
N ASP A 569 21.42 -6.44 12.10
CA ASP A 569 20.43 -6.99 11.16
C ASP A 569 20.61 -8.50 10.95
N GLN A 570 21.84 -8.96 10.71
CA GLN A 570 22.15 -10.38 10.54
C GLN A 570 21.86 -11.20 11.81
N MET A 571 22.11 -10.63 12.98
CA MET A 571 21.78 -11.27 14.27
C MET A 571 20.26 -11.33 14.50
N VAL A 572 19.51 -10.30 14.11
CA VAL A 572 18.05 -10.27 14.19
C VAL A 572 17.44 -11.32 13.26
N TYR A 573 17.94 -11.49 12.03
CA TYR A 573 17.44 -12.55 11.15
C TYR A 573 17.61 -13.95 11.74
N LYS A 574 18.76 -14.20 12.38
CA LYS A 574 19.02 -15.46 13.10
C LYS A 574 18.08 -15.64 14.29
N LEU A 575 17.79 -14.56 15.01
CA LEU A 575 16.90 -14.57 16.17
C LEU A 575 15.48 -15.07 15.82
N TYR A 576 14.98 -14.75 14.62
CA TYR A 576 13.69 -15.21 14.12
C TYR A 576 13.77 -16.47 13.25
N ASN A 577 14.92 -17.15 13.20
CA ASN A 577 15.14 -18.36 12.40
C ASN A 577 14.74 -18.17 10.92
N LEU A 578 15.14 -17.03 10.32
CA LEU A 578 14.88 -16.77 8.92
C LEU A 578 15.85 -17.54 8.01
N THR A 579 15.32 -18.09 6.93
CA THR A 579 16.09 -18.69 5.85
C THR A 579 16.64 -17.62 4.90
N GLN A 580 17.61 -17.96 4.06
CA GLN A 580 18.15 -17.02 3.07
C GLN A 580 17.10 -16.47 2.10
N ASP A 581 16.09 -17.28 1.74
CA ASP A 581 14.99 -16.82 0.88
C ASP A 581 14.04 -15.88 1.61
N GLU A 582 13.78 -16.12 2.90
CA GLU A 582 12.98 -15.20 3.73
C GLU A 582 13.73 -13.88 3.97
N ILE A 583 15.05 -13.91 4.15
CA ILE A 583 15.87 -12.71 4.28
C ILE A 583 15.77 -11.84 3.01
N LYS A 584 15.84 -12.42 1.81
CA LYS A 584 15.65 -11.67 0.56
C LYS A 584 14.28 -10.98 0.49
N ILE A 585 13.22 -11.67 0.96
CA ILE A 585 11.87 -11.09 1.03
C ILE A 585 11.82 -9.92 2.01
N VAL A 586 12.49 -10.04 3.17
CA VAL A 586 12.60 -8.94 4.15
C VAL A 586 13.37 -7.76 3.56
N GLU A 587 14.47 -8.02 2.86
CA GLU A 587 15.35 -6.99 2.30
C GLU A 587 14.80 -6.36 1.00
N ASN A 588 13.67 -6.86 0.49
CA ASN A 588 13.11 -6.51 -0.82
C ASN A 588 14.16 -6.61 -1.95
N ILE A 589 14.97 -7.67 -1.93
CA ILE A 589 16.00 -7.98 -2.94
C ILE A 589 15.41 -8.88 -4.04
#